data_AF-A0A9N9Q3P9-F1
#
_entry.id   AF-A0A9N9Q3P9-F1
#
_cell.length_a   1.000
_cell.length_b   1.000
_cell.length_c   1.000
_cell.angle_alpha   90.00
_cell.angle_beta   90.00
_cell.angle_gamma   90.00
#
_symmetry.space_group_name_H-M   'P 1'
#
loop_
_entity.id
_entity.type
_entity.pdbx_description
1 polymer ?
#
loop_
_entity_poly.entity_id
_entity_poly.type
_entity_poly.pdbx_seq_one_letter_code
_entity_poly.pdbx_strand_id
1 'polypeptide(L)'
;MTDCQNIFVNAAPSASFIPNLEHIHPTDPEYVKKWNQYVAKTRIQMQELEKEMQNPCYSAEEREHNLMLLGIAKRDWVILEEVMDMGVRVEKKMDESRRLDRQIAMLLERKANLEEEIAVKVEVLKDAHRRFGSERATYIEEAIQRKAEERKNHGFRGKLQKAKSLFSLRGRQ
;
A
#
# COMPACT_ATOMS: atom_id res chain seq x y z
N MET A 1 -35.95 -43.32 42.07
CA MET A 1 -34.76 -43.29 41.20
C MET A 1 -34.85 -42.00 40.41
N THR A 2 -33.84 -41.14 40.49
CA THR A 2 -33.77 -39.91 39.67
C THR A 2 -33.35 -40.32 38.28
N ASP A 3 -34.23 -40.13 37.30
CA ASP A 3 -33.91 -40.32 35.89
C ASP A 3 -32.84 -39.32 35.48
N CYS A 4 -31.80 -39.81 34.81
CA CYS A 4 -30.77 -38.93 34.25
C CYS A 4 -31.23 -38.36 32.93
N GLN A 5 -31.16 -37.04 32.81
CA GLN A 5 -31.29 -36.38 31.51
C GLN A 5 -30.04 -36.73 30.70
N ASN A 6 -30.19 -37.60 29.71
CA ASN A 6 -29.10 -37.89 28.78
C ASN A 6 -28.85 -36.66 27.89
N ILE A 7 -27.99 -35.76 28.37
CA ILE A 7 -27.64 -34.52 27.67
C ILE A 7 -26.77 -34.78 26.43
N PHE A 8 -26.17 -35.96 26.26
CA PHE A 8 -25.33 -36.27 25.11
C PHE A 8 -26.10 -36.27 23.79
N VAL A 9 -27.38 -36.64 23.79
CA VAL A 9 -28.23 -36.62 22.58
C VAL A 9 -28.44 -35.20 22.06
N ASN A 10 -28.43 -34.21 22.96
CA ASN A 10 -28.66 -32.80 22.63
C ASN A 10 -27.37 -31.96 22.57
N ALA A 11 -26.30 -32.41 23.23
CA ALA A 11 -25.09 -31.63 23.45
C ALA A 11 -23.83 -32.26 22.87
N ALA A 12 -23.83 -33.52 22.41
CA ALA A 12 -22.66 -34.10 21.77
C ALA A 12 -22.37 -33.35 20.46
N PRO A 13 -21.27 -32.58 20.38
CA PRO A 13 -20.86 -32.00 19.13
C PRO A 13 -20.35 -33.16 18.27
N SER A 14 -21.16 -33.65 17.35
CA SER A 14 -20.64 -34.50 16.28
C SER A 14 -19.96 -33.60 15.24
N ALA A 15 -18.96 -34.12 14.54
CA ALA A 15 -18.26 -33.44 13.44
C ALA A 15 -19.20 -32.87 12.36
N SER A 16 -20.43 -33.39 12.29
CA SER A 16 -21.54 -32.86 11.47
C SER A 16 -22.01 -31.48 11.93
N PHE A 17 -21.60 -31.02 13.12
CA PHE A 17 -21.98 -29.77 13.78
C PHE A 17 -20.98 -28.62 13.55
N ILE A 18 -20.39 -28.58 12.35
CA ILE A 18 -19.83 -27.39 11.70
C ILE A 18 -20.88 -26.43 11.06
N PRO A 19 -22.24 -26.53 11.18
CA PRO A 19 -23.13 -25.62 10.46
C PRO A 19 -23.11 -24.18 11.03
N ASN A 20 -22.66 -23.98 12.28
CA ASN A 20 -22.46 -22.62 12.82
C ASN A 20 -21.14 -21.98 12.39
N LEU A 21 -20.21 -22.77 11.85
CA LEU A 21 -18.95 -22.30 11.29
C LEU A 21 -19.18 -21.61 9.94
N GLU A 22 -20.14 -22.12 9.16
CA GLU A 22 -20.59 -21.50 7.91
C GLU A 22 -21.11 -20.06 8.12
N HIS A 23 -21.50 -19.70 9.35
CA HIS A 23 -22.07 -18.40 9.69
C HIS A 23 -21.02 -17.40 10.22
N ILE A 24 -19.80 -17.84 10.53
CA ILE A 24 -18.70 -16.97 10.97
C ILE A 24 -17.74 -16.81 9.81
N HIS A 25 -18.08 -15.89 8.90
CA HIS A 25 -17.33 -15.68 7.67
C HIS A 25 -16.01 -14.94 7.93
N PRO A 26 -14.87 -15.33 7.32
CA PRO A 26 -13.57 -14.66 7.52
C PRO A 26 -13.55 -13.16 7.17
N THR A 27 -14.52 -12.70 6.38
CA THR A 27 -14.66 -11.28 6.03
C THR A 27 -15.47 -10.48 7.04
N ASP A 28 -16.03 -11.11 8.07
CA ASP A 28 -16.72 -10.43 9.16
C ASP A 28 -15.69 -9.62 10.00
N PRO A 29 -15.89 -8.31 10.22
CA PRO A 29 -15.03 -7.51 11.08
C PRO A 29 -14.92 -8.05 12.52
N GLU A 30 -15.92 -8.80 12.99
CA GLU A 30 -15.94 -9.45 14.30
C GLU A 30 -15.60 -10.95 14.23
N TYR A 31 -15.07 -11.45 13.10
CA TYR A 31 -14.75 -12.87 12.88
C TYR A 31 -14.03 -13.48 14.09
N VAL A 32 -12.90 -12.91 14.49
CA VAL A 32 -12.06 -13.43 15.58
C VAL A 32 -12.79 -13.40 16.93
N LYS A 33 -13.57 -12.36 17.20
CA LYS A 33 -14.35 -12.23 18.43
C LYS A 33 -15.44 -13.30 18.51
N LYS A 34 -16.21 -13.47 17.43
CA LYS A 34 -17.27 -14.50 17.34
C LYS A 34 -16.69 -15.90 17.40
N TRP A 35 -15.56 -16.11 16.74
CA TRP A 35 -14.81 -17.36 16.74
C TRP A 35 -14.33 -17.75 18.14
N ASN A 36 -13.70 -16.82 18.86
CA ASN A 36 -13.25 -17.02 20.24
C ASN A 36 -14.41 -17.31 21.21
N GLN A 37 -15.55 -16.63 21.03
CA GLN A 37 -16.75 -16.91 21.83
C GLN A 37 -17.32 -18.30 21.57
N TYR A 38 -17.33 -18.74 20.31
CA TYR A 38 -17.77 -20.08 19.94
C TYR A 38 -16.88 -21.15 20.59
N VAL A 39 -15.56 -21.03 20.42
CA VAL A 39 -14.55 -21.90 21.05
C VAL A 39 -14.75 -21.96 22.58
N ALA A 40 -14.90 -20.81 23.23
CA ALA A 40 -15.07 -20.76 24.69
C ALA A 40 -16.34 -21.48 25.16
N LYS A 41 -17.46 -21.34 24.42
CA LYS A 41 -18.71 -22.06 24.71
C LYS A 41 -18.55 -23.56 24.52
N THR A 42 -17.92 -23.99 23.43
CA THR A 42 -17.65 -25.41 23.16
C THR A 42 -16.78 -26.01 24.26
N ARG A 43 -15.77 -25.28 24.76
CA ARG A 43 -14.94 -25.75 25.89
C ARG A 43 -15.75 -26.03 27.14
N ILE A 44 -16.69 -25.13 27.49
CA ILE A 44 -17.56 -25.29 28.66
C ILE A 44 -18.46 -26.52 28.48
N GLN A 45 -19.08 -26.67 27.31
CA GLN A 45 -19.91 -27.83 26.98
C GLN A 45 -19.13 -29.14 27.08
N MET A 46 -17.88 -29.18 26.59
CA MET A 46 -17.02 -30.36 26.72
C MET A 46 -16.75 -30.73 28.19
N GLN A 47 -16.47 -29.74 29.05
CA GLN A 47 -16.27 -29.97 30.48
C GLN A 47 -17.53 -30.47 31.18
N GLU A 48 -18.71 -29.99 30.76
CA GLU A 48 -20.00 -30.45 31.27
C GLU A 48 -20.27 -31.90 30.87
N LEU A 49 -20.03 -32.28 29.62
CA LEU A 49 -20.15 -33.66 29.15
C LEU A 49 -19.18 -34.60 29.88
N GLU A 50 -17.93 -34.18 30.11
CA GLU A 50 -16.97 -34.97 30.88
C GLU A 50 -17.41 -35.20 32.33
N LYS A 51 -18.00 -34.19 32.98
CA LYS A 51 -18.55 -34.31 34.32
C LYS A 51 -19.78 -35.22 34.35
N GLU A 52 -20.64 -35.11 33.35
CA GLU A 52 -21.85 -35.92 33.25
C GLU A 52 -21.51 -37.42 33.18
N MET A 53 -20.41 -37.81 32.51
CA MET A 53 -19.96 -39.21 32.50
C MET A 53 -19.67 -39.80 33.88
N GLN A 54 -19.45 -38.97 34.90
CA GLN A 54 -19.20 -39.40 36.28
C GLN A 54 -20.50 -39.75 37.01
N ASN A 55 -21.67 -39.45 36.42
CA ASN A 55 -22.97 -39.70 37.03
C ASN A 55 -23.25 -41.22 37.12
N PRO A 56 -23.53 -41.77 38.32
CA PRO A 56 -23.69 -43.21 38.52
C PRO A 56 -25.01 -43.78 38.00
N CYS A 57 -25.94 -42.94 37.56
CA CYS A 57 -27.28 -43.32 37.12
C CYS A 57 -27.35 -43.98 35.73
N TYR A 58 -26.29 -43.91 34.92
CA TYR A 58 -26.27 -44.49 33.58
C TYR A 58 -26.11 -46.01 33.65
N SER A 59 -26.87 -46.72 32.83
CA SER A 59 -26.62 -48.13 32.54
C SER A 59 -25.25 -48.32 31.85
N ALA A 60 -24.75 -49.55 31.82
CA ALA A 60 -23.48 -49.86 31.16
C ALA A 60 -23.52 -49.52 29.66
N GLU A 61 -24.63 -49.80 28.99
CA GLU A 61 -24.83 -49.53 27.56
C GLU A 61 -24.91 -48.02 27.26
N GLU A 62 -25.66 -47.26 28.07
CA GLU A 62 -25.71 -45.80 27.96
C GLU A 62 -24.34 -45.16 28.21
N ARG A 63 -23.60 -45.69 29.19
CA ARG A 63 -22.26 -45.20 29.50
C ARG A 63 -21.29 -45.46 28.34
N GLU A 64 -21.33 -46.64 27.74
CA GLU A 64 -20.50 -46.96 26.58
C GLU A 64 -20.83 -46.06 25.39
N HIS A 65 -22.12 -45.87 25.10
CA HIS A 65 -22.57 -44.97 24.05
C HIS A 65 -22.15 -43.51 24.29
N ASN A 66 -22.33 -43.00 25.51
CA ASN A 66 -21.97 -41.62 25.86
C ASN A 66 -20.45 -41.41 25.84
N LEU A 67 -19.64 -42.41 26.23
CA LEU A 67 -18.18 -42.36 26.08
C LEU A 67 -17.76 -42.30 24.60
N MET A 68 -18.44 -43.04 23.72
CA MET A 68 -18.19 -42.97 22.28
C MET A 68 -18.46 -41.56 21.74
N LEU A 69 -19.61 -40.97 22.10
CA LEU A 69 -19.98 -39.60 21.71
C LEU A 69 -18.99 -38.57 22.25
N LEU A 70 -18.56 -38.69 23.51
CA LEU A 70 -17.54 -37.84 24.11
C LEU A 70 -16.19 -37.96 23.38
N GLY A 71 -15.82 -39.16 22.95
CA GLY A 71 -14.59 -39.40 22.19
C GLY A 71 -14.60 -38.72 20.82
N ILE A 72 -15.75 -38.71 20.13
CA ILE A 72 -15.94 -37.97 18.88
C ILE A 72 -15.79 -36.46 19.13
N ALA A 73 -16.54 -35.96 20.11
CA ALA A 73 -16.55 -34.56 20.52
C ALA A 73 -15.14 -34.01 20.86
N LYS A 74 -14.32 -34.82 21.54
CA LYS A 74 -12.92 -34.48 21.84
C LYS A 74 -12.05 -34.35 20.59
N ARG A 75 -12.25 -35.19 19.57
CA ARG A 75 -11.50 -35.08 18.31
C ARG A 75 -11.88 -33.81 17.56
N ASP A 76 -13.18 -33.51 17.51
CA ASP A 76 -13.67 -32.30 16.84
C ASP A 76 -13.17 -31.03 17.54
N TRP A 77 -13.07 -31.07 18.87
CA TRP A 77 -12.45 -30.00 19.66
C TRP A 77 -10.98 -29.74 19.27
N VAL A 78 -10.18 -30.79 19.11
CA VAL A 78 -8.76 -30.65 18.71
C VAL A 78 -8.66 -29.97 17.34
N ILE A 79 -9.50 -30.37 16.38
CA ILE A 79 -9.55 -29.75 15.05
C ILE A 79 -9.93 -28.26 15.17
N LEU A 80 -10.90 -27.94 16.03
CA LEU A 80 -11.32 -26.55 16.27
C LEU A 80 -10.18 -25.67 16.83
N GLU A 81 -9.39 -26.20 17.77
CA GLU A 81 -8.23 -25.50 18.34
C GLU A 81 -7.15 -25.23 17.27
N GLU A 82 -6.88 -26.19 16.40
CA GLU A 82 -5.93 -26.02 15.29
C GLU A 82 -6.39 -24.95 14.28
N VAL A 83 -7.69 -24.93 13.97
CA VAL A 83 -8.30 -23.91 13.09
C VAL A 83 -8.26 -22.52 13.71
N MET A 84 -8.46 -22.41 15.03
CA MET A 84 -8.35 -21.13 15.75
C MET A 84 -6.94 -20.52 15.63
N ASP A 85 -5.91 -21.35 15.81
CA ASP A 85 -4.51 -20.92 15.69
C ASP A 85 -4.20 -20.44 14.26
N MET A 86 -4.81 -21.06 13.23
CA MET A 86 -4.78 -20.53 11.87
C MET A 86 -5.47 -19.16 11.76
N GLY A 87 -6.64 -18.98 12.37
CA GLY A 87 -7.38 -17.71 12.36
C GLY A 87 -6.56 -16.54 12.94
N VAL A 88 -5.89 -16.75 14.08
CA VAL A 88 -5.01 -15.74 14.71
C VAL A 88 -3.83 -15.39 13.80
N ARG A 89 -3.24 -16.37 13.12
CA ARG A 89 -2.17 -16.13 12.14
C ARG A 89 -2.66 -15.30 10.95
N VAL A 90 -3.86 -15.57 10.44
CA VAL A 90 -4.46 -14.83 9.33
C VAL A 90 -4.72 -13.38 9.72
N GLU A 91 -5.28 -13.11 10.90
CA GLU A 91 -5.50 -11.74 11.39
C GLU A 91 -4.19 -10.94 11.46
N LYS A 92 -3.14 -11.55 12.03
CA LYS A 92 -1.80 -10.93 12.09
C LYS A 92 -1.27 -10.59 10.68
N LYS A 93 -1.50 -11.46 9.69
CA LYS A 93 -1.12 -11.21 8.30
C LYS A 93 -1.97 -10.15 7.62
N MET A 94 -3.26 -10.08 7.93
CA MET A 94 -4.14 -9.02 7.44
C MET A 94 -3.73 -7.65 7.98
N ASP A 95 -3.36 -7.56 9.25
CA ASP A 95 -2.87 -6.31 9.85
C ASP A 95 -1.51 -5.88 9.29
N GLU A 96 -0.61 -6.85 9.04
CA GLU A 96 0.64 -6.60 8.32
C GLU A 96 0.36 -6.06 6.91
N SER A 97 -0.57 -6.66 6.16
CA SER A 97 -1.00 -6.18 4.84
C SER A 97 -1.53 -4.75 4.90
N ARG A 98 -2.45 -4.44 5.83
CA ARG A 98 -2.99 -3.08 6.01
C ARG A 98 -1.92 -2.05 6.36
N ARG A 99 -0.85 -2.46 7.05
CA ARG A 99 0.29 -1.58 7.35
C ARG A 99 1.11 -1.32 6.10
N LEU A 100 1.36 -2.35 5.28
CA LEU A 100 2.06 -2.21 4.01
C LEU A 100 1.29 -1.34 3.04
N ASP A 101 -0.04 -1.51 2.93
CA ASP A 101 -0.89 -0.67 2.07
C ASP A 101 -0.78 0.81 2.42
N ARG A 102 -0.74 1.15 3.72
CA ARG A 102 -0.51 2.53 4.18
C ARG A 102 0.87 3.06 3.80
N GLN A 103 1.92 2.24 3.90
CA GLN A 103 3.25 2.63 3.46
C GLN A 103 3.32 2.83 1.94
N ILE A 104 2.68 1.95 1.16
CA ILE A 104 2.59 2.08 -0.29
C ILE A 104 1.87 3.39 -0.66
N ALA A 105 0.74 3.70 -0.01
CA ALA A 105 0.04 4.96 -0.25
C ALA A 105 0.92 6.19 0.01
N MET A 106 1.66 6.21 1.12
CA MET A 106 2.61 7.30 1.43
C MET A 106 3.73 7.42 0.40
N LEU A 107 4.27 6.30 -0.09
CA LEU A 107 5.31 6.30 -1.11
C LEU A 107 4.79 6.78 -2.47
N LEU A 108 3.55 6.41 -2.83
CA LEU A 108 2.90 6.89 -4.04
C LEU A 108 2.65 8.40 -3.99
N GLU A 109 2.18 8.92 -2.86
CA GLU A 109 2.02 10.37 -2.65
C GLU A 109 3.38 11.09 -2.74
N ARG A 110 4.41 10.55 -2.07
CA ARG A 110 5.75 11.15 -2.14
C ARG A 110 6.32 11.13 -3.56
N LYS A 111 6.07 10.07 -4.32
CA LYS A 111 6.46 9.96 -5.73
C LYS A 111 5.79 11.05 -6.56
N ALA A 112 4.46 11.23 -6.43
CA ALA A 112 3.72 12.26 -7.16
C ALA A 112 4.26 13.67 -6.87
N ASN A 113 4.54 13.98 -5.60
CA ASN A 113 5.12 15.27 -5.21
C ASN A 113 6.50 15.50 -5.83
N LEU A 114 7.35 14.45 -5.90
CA LEU A 114 8.66 14.54 -6.54
C LEU A 114 8.56 14.72 -8.06
N GLU A 115 7.61 14.05 -8.71
CA GLU A 115 7.34 14.21 -10.14
C GLU A 115 6.89 15.65 -10.46
N GLU A 116 6.06 16.25 -9.62
CA GLU A 116 5.64 17.65 -9.73
C GLU A 116 6.82 18.62 -9.52
N GLU A 117 7.64 18.42 -8.47
CA GLU A 117 8.85 19.22 -8.24
C GLU A 117 9.82 19.18 -9.43
N ILE A 118 10.00 18.00 -10.03
CA ILE A 118 10.84 17.83 -11.22
C ILE A 118 10.24 18.57 -12.41
N ALA A 119 8.93 18.48 -12.64
CA ALA A 119 8.27 19.19 -13.74
C ALA A 119 8.49 20.71 -13.64
N VAL A 120 8.32 21.29 -12.44
CA VAL A 120 8.57 22.71 -12.20
C VAL A 120 10.03 23.08 -12.48
N LYS A 121 10.99 22.29 -11.97
CA LYS A 121 12.43 22.53 -12.21
C LYS A 121 12.78 22.43 -13.70
N VAL A 122 12.19 21.48 -14.42
CA VAL A 122 12.39 21.32 -15.86
C VAL A 122 11.88 22.54 -16.63
N GLU A 123 10.70 23.08 -16.29
CA GLU A 123 10.18 24.29 -16.94
C GLU A 123 11.06 25.52 -16.65
N VAL A 124 11.52 25.69 -15.40
CA VAL A 124 12.48 26.75 -15.06
C VAL A 124 13.77 26.65 -15.89
N LEU A 125 14.30 25.43 -16.07
CA LEU A 125 15.50 25.22 -16.89
C LEU A 125 15.25 25.51 -18.37
N LYS A 126 14.09 25.13 -18.92
CA LYS A 126 13.70 25.44 -20.31
C LYS A 126 13.60 26.95 -20.52
N ASP A 127 12.96 27.66 -19.60
CA ASP A 127 12.83 29.11 -19.67
C ASP A 127 14.18 29.82 -19.55
N ALA A 128 15.03 29.38 -18.62
CA ALA A 128 16.40 29.88 -18.51
C ALA A 128 17.17 29.67 -19.82
N HIS A 129 17.11 28.46 -20.39
CA HIS A 129 17.75 28.14 -21.66
C HIS A 129 17.26 29.04 -22.81
N ARG A 130 15.94 29.28 -22.89
CA ARG A 130 15.35 30.19 -23.88
C ARG A 130 15.88 31.62 -23.73
N ARG A 131 15.93 32.14 -22.50
CA ARG A 131 16.45 33.50 -22.21
C ARG A 131 17.92 33.64 -22.59
N PHE A 132 18.76 32.69 -22.18
CA PHE A 132 20.18 32.70 -22.56
C PHE A 132 20.38 32.63 -24.08
N GLY A 133 19.54 31.86 -24.79
CA GLY A 133 19.53 31.84 -26.25
C GLY A 133 19.20 33.19 -26.88
N SER A 134 18.16 33.87 -26.38
CA SER A 134 17.78 35.20 -26.87
C SER A 134 18.82 36.27 -26.56
N GLU A 135 19.38 36.29 -25.34
CA GLU A 135 20.40 37.25 -24.94
C GLU A 135 21.67 37.09 -25.79
N ARG A 136 22.05 35.84 -26.09
CA ARG A 136 23.17 35.54 -26.99
C ARG A 136 22.90 36.01 -28.42
N ALA A 137 21.69 35.82 -28.93
CA ALA A 137 21.31 36.30 -30.26
C ALA A 137 21.40 37.83 -30.36
N THR A 138 20.82 38.54 -29.38
CA THR A 138 20.89 40.01 -29.29
C THR A 138 22.33 40.51 -29.22
N TYR A 139 23.18 39.87 -28.40
CA TYR A 139 24.60 40.25 -28.30
C TYR A 139 25.35 40.09 -29.63
N ILE A 140 25.07 39.01 -30.38
CA ILE A 140 25.66 38.79 -31.70
C ILE A 140 25.19 39.86 -32.70
N GLU A 141 23.89 40.19 -32.70
CA GLU A 141 23.35 41.25 -33.56
C GLU A 141 23.99 42.61 -33.28
N GLU A 142 24.12 43.00 -32.02
CA GLU A 142 24.81 44.24 -31.63
C GLU A 142 26.27 44.24 -32.08
N ALA A 143 26.97 43.12 -31.93
CA ALA A 143 28.36 42.99 -32.37
C ALA A 143 28.51 43.13 -33.90
N ILE A 144 27.55 42.58 -34.67
CA ILE A 144 27.50 42.71 -36.13
C ILE A 144 27.24 44.17 -36.52
N GLN A 145 26.28 44.84 -35.87
CA GLN A 145 25.95 46.25 -36.14
C GLN A 145 27.13 47.18 -35.84
N ARG A 146 27.79 47.02 -34.68
CA ARG A 146 29.00 47.79 -34.33
C ARG A 146 30.10 47.62 -35.37
N LYS A 147 30.38 46.39 -35.81
CA LYS A 147 31.36 46.15 -36.89
C LYS A 147 30.93 46.76 -38.23
N ALA A 148 29.63 46.78 -38.54
CA ALA A 148 29.13 47.42 -39.75
C ALA A 148 29.29 48.95 -39.70
N GLU A 149 29.07 49.57 -38.53
CA GLU A 149 29.29 51.00 -38.29
C GLU A 149 30.77 51.39 -38.36
N GLU A 150 31.65 50.60 -37.73
CA GLU A 150 33.11 50.78 -37.84
C GLU A 150 33.59 50.76 -39.30
N ARG A 151 33.06 49.83 -40.11
CA ARG A 151 33.35 49.74 -41.54
C ARG A 151 32.86 50.97 -42.32
N LYS A 152 31.66 51.47 -42.02
CA LYS A 152 31.13 52.70 -42.64
C LYS A 152 32.02 53.90 -42.30
N ASN A 153 32.42 54.03 -41.04
CA ASN A 153 33.27 55.12 -40.58
C ASN A 153 34.69 55.05 -41.18
N HIS A 154 35.29 53.87 -41.29
CA HIS A 154 36.57 53.66 -41.97
C HIS A 154 36.49 53.95 -43.48
N GLY A 155 35.41 53.52 -44.15
CA GLY A 155 35.19 53.82 -45.57
C GLY A 155 34.99 55.32 -45.83
N PHE A 156 34.31 56.02 -44.92
CA PHE A 156 34.14 57.47 -44.99
C PHE A 156 35.47 58.20 -44.78
N ARG A 157 36.26 57.77 -43.78
CA ARG A 157 37.57 58.35 -43.46
C ARG A 157 38.59 58.15 -44.59
N GLY A 158 38.62 56.97 -45.22
CA GLY A 158 39.47 56.70 -46.38
C GLY A 158 39.11 57.53 -47.61
N LYS A 159 37.81 57.71 -47.88
CA LYS A 159 37.33 58.61 -48.95
C LYS A 159 37.66 60.08 -48.66
N LEU A 160 37.54 60.51 -47.40
CA LEU A 160 37.89 61.87 -46.98
C LEU A 160 39.40 62.15 -47.12
N GLN A 161 40.26 61.19 -46.78
CA GLN A 161 41.71 61.32 -46.98
C GLN A 161 42.09 61.38 -48.46
N LYS A 162 41.47 60.54 -49.31
CA LYS A 162 41.71 60.56 -50.75
C LYS A 162 41.22 61.86 -51.41
N ALA A 163 40.10 62.42 -50.94
CA ALA A 163 39.66 63.74 -51.38
C ALA A 163 40.67 64.82 -50.97
N LYS A 164 41.13 64.84 -49.71
CA LYS A 164 42.12 65.82 -49.23
C LYS A 164 43.46 65.75 -49.98
N SER A 165 43.94 64.56 -50.34
CA SER A 165 45.18 64.44 -51.13
C SER A 165 45.01 64.91 -52.58
N LEU A 166 43.84 64.72 -53.19
CA LEU A 166 43.54 65.24 -54.52
C LEU A 166 43.44 66.78 -54.54
N PHE A 167 42.88 67.39 -53.49
CA PHE A 167 42.83 68.85 -53.37
C PHE A 167 44.21 69.48 -53.09
N SER A 168 45.10 68.82 -52.33
CA SER A 168 46.46 69.34 -52.10
C SER A 168 47.37 69.24 -53.33
N LEU A 169 47.12 68.28 -54.23
CA LEU A 169 47.82 68.14 -55.51
C LEU A 169 47.38 69.18 -56.56
N ARG A 170 46.13 69.66 -56.50
CA ARG A 170 45.60 70.71 -57.39
C ARG A 170 46.00 72.14 -57.00
N GLY A 171 46.51 72.35 -55.79
CA GLY A 171 47.00 73.66 -55.32
C GLY A 171 48.50 73.90 -55.54
N ARG A 172 49.19 73.04 -56.31
CA ARG A 172 50.63 73.15 -56.64
C ARG A 172 50.92 73.19 -58.15
N GLN A 173 49.96 73.64 -58.96
CA GLN A 173 50.15 74.05 -60.35
C GLN A 173 49.70 75.49 -60.48
#